data_AF-B7QD25-F1
#
_entry.id   AF-B7QD25-F1
#
_cell.length_a   1.000
_cell.length_b   1.000
_cell.length_c   1.000
_cell.angle_alpha   90.00
_cell.angle_beta   90.00
_cell.angle_gamma   90.00
#
_symmetry.space_group_name_H-M   'P 1'
#
loop_
_entity.id
_entity.type
_entity.pdbx_description
1 polymer ?
#
loop_
_entity_poly.entity_id
_entity_poly.type
_entity_poly.pdbx_seq_one_letter_code
_entity_poly.pdbx_strand_id
1 'polypeptide(L)'
;RADKWPVFFKWCLDNGATINGITLQALPDDEYGFAAEQDIQVGPVFLGVPLGMMMTTIGARKSKLGALLKDDPIMKSMENVALSMFLILELCAGSASFWHPYISILPRSFNTVLYFSVDELQLLTGSSVLDEALKLHRSIARQYAYFHKIFRTHPLAKSLPYKDCFTYDLYRWAVSAVMTRQNAVPRAVVCGGADDACARGSGSGVAALVPLFDLCNHSDGKVSESP
;
A
#
# COMPACT_ATOMS: atom_id res chain seq x y z
N ARG A 1 17.57 -5.61 0.95
CA ARG A 1 16.74 -4.39 1.09
C ARG A 1 17.65 -3.20 1.31
N ALA A 2 18.66 -3.33 2.18
CA ALA A 2 19.72 -2.34 2.41
C ALA A 2 20.28 -1.67 1.13
N ASP A 3 20.54 -2.45 0.10
CA ASP A 3 21.07 -2.05 -1.21
C ASP A 3 20.16 -1.11 -2.02
N LYS A 4 18.87 -1.06 -1.69
CA LYS A 4 17.85 -0.33 -2.45
C LYS A 4 17.52 1.05 -1.88
N TRP A 5 17.90 1.32 -0.62
CA TRP A 5 17.61 2.58 0.05
C TRP A 5 18.19 3.80 -0.66
N PRO A 6 19.44 3.80 -1.18
CA PRO A 6 19.98 4.97 -1.87
C PRO A 6 19.15 5.36 -3.10
N VAL A 7 18.70 4.37 -3.87
CA VAL A 7 17.85 4.59 -5.06
C VAL A 7 16.48 5.14 -4.65
N PHE A 8 15.90 4.61 -3.57
CA PHE A 8 14.62 5.08 -3.04
C PHE A 8 14.69 6.53 -2.53
N PHE A 9 15.70 6.89 -1.72
CA PHE A 9 15.84 8.26 -1.22
C PHE A 9 16.14 9.25 -2.34
N LYS A 10 16.99 8.87 -3.31
CA LYS A 10 17.20 9.69 -4.51
C LYS A 10 15.88 9.94 -5.25
N TRP A 11 15.08 8.89 -5.48
CA TRP A 11 13.77 9.04 -6.11
C TRP A 11 12.83 9.95 -5.29
N CYS A 12 12.87 9.88 -3.96
CA CYS A 12 12.08 10.77 -3.12
C CYS A 12 12.47 12.25 -3.31
N LEU A 13 13.77 12.55 -3.23
CA LEU A 13 14.28 13.92 -3.38
C LEU A 13 14.05 14.47 -4.81
N ASP A 14 14.30 13.65 -5.83
CA ASP A 14 14.08 14.02 -7.24
C ASP A 14 12.60 14.37 -7.53
N ASN A 15 11.66 13.83 -6.74
CA ASN A 15 10.23 14.10 -6.86
C ASN A 15 9.70 15.14 -5.86
N GLY A 16 10.58 15.80 -5.11
CA GLY A 16 10.23 16.91 -4.22
C GLY A 16 9.80 16.52 -2.81
N ALA A 17 10.11 15.30 -2.35
CA ALA A 17 9.92 14.94 -0.96
C ALA A 17 10.82 15.76 -0.04
N THR A 18 10.31 16.08 1.14
CA THR A 18 11.06 16.79 2.20
C THR A 18 11.43 15.79 3.29
N ILE A 19 12.72 15.76 3.65
CA ILE A 19 13.31 14.91 4.70
C ILE A 19 14.30 15.79 5.46
N ASN A 20 13.98 16.18 6.69
CA ASN A 20 14.81 17.10 7.47
C ASN A 20 15.06 16.54 8.88
N GLY A 21 16.33 16.43 9.28
CA GLY A 21 16.72 16.07 10.65
C GLY A 21 16.33 14.66 11.07
N ILE A 22 16.10 13.76 10.10
CA ILE A 22 15.81 12.34 10.34
C ILE A 22 16.68 11.47 9.43
N THR A 23 16.98 10.28 9.92
CA THR A 23 17.79 9.29 9.19
C THR A 23 17.15 7.91 9.27
N LEU A 24 17.36 7.11 8.24
CA LEU A 24 16.87 5.73 8.24
C LEU A 24 17.71 4.89 9.20
N GLN A 25 17.04 4.26 10.15
CA GLN A 25 17.64 3.34 11.10
C GLN A 25 17.18 1.91 10.79
N ALA A 26 18.13 0.98 10.72
CA ALA A 26 17.83 -0.44 10.71
C ALA A 26 17.43 -0.89 12.12
N LEU A 27 16.38 -1.69 12.19
CA LEU A 27 15.86 -2.29 13.43
C LEU A 27 16.07 -3.82 13.37
N PRO A 28 15.81 -4.55 14.47
CA PRO A 28 15.79 -6.01 14.44
C PRO A 28 14.86 -6.56 13.35
N ASP A 29 15.07 -7.83 12.98
CA ASP A 29 14.17 -8.58 12.07
C ASP A 29 13.99 -7.97 10.66
N ASP A 30 15.02 -7.31 10.12
CA ASP A 30 15.00 -6.61 8.81
C ASP A 30 13.91 -5.51 8.74
N GLU A 31 13.55 -4.96 9.89
CA GLU A 31 12.71 -3.77 9.99
C GLU A 31 13.52 -2.49 9.87
N TYR A 32 12.82 -1.39 9.57
CA TYR A 32 13.41 -0.08 9.38
C TYR A 32 12.47 0.98 9.93
N GLY A 33 13.05 2.06 10.43
CA GLY A 33 12.31 3.23 10.89
C GLY A 33 13.13 4.50 10.73
N PHE A 34 12.55 5.63 11.10
CA PHE A 34 13.30 6.89 11.19
C PHE A 34 13.77 7.15 12.62
N ALA A 35 15.00 7.60 12.74
CA ALA A 35 15.55 8.20 13.95
C ALA A 35 15.79 9.69 13.73
N ALA A 36 15.53 10.50 14.75
CA ALA A 36 15.87 11.92 14.71
C ALA A 36 17.40 12.10 14.81
N GLU A 37 17.97 12.94 13.94
CA GLU A 37 19.39 13.31 14.00
C GLU A 37 19.63 14.51 14.94
N GLN A 38 18.55 15.21 15.29
CA GLN A 38 18.54 16.42 16.11
C GLN A 38 17.19 16.56 16.81
N ASP A 39 17.09 17.48 17.76
CA ASP A 39 15.82 17.81 18.40
C ASP A 39 14.85 18.40 17.37
N ILE A 40 13.72 17.71 17.15
CA ILE A 40 12.65 18.18 16.26
C ILE A 40 11.58 18.86 17.11
N GLN A 41 11.45 20.17 16.95
CA GLN A 41 10.40 20.95 17.62
C GLN A 41 9.02 20.63 17.02
N VAL A 42 7.97 20.84 17.81
CA VAL A 42 6.58 20.75 17.32
C VAL A 42 6.31 21.91 16.36
N GLY A 43 5.76 21.61 15.17
CA GLY A 43 5.34 22.61 14.18
C GLY A 43 6.09 22.52 12.84
N PRO A 44 7.43 22.58 12.79
CA PRO A 44 8.19 22.46 11.55
C PRO A 44 7.91 21.13 10.81
N VAL A 45 7.75 21.22 9.49
CA VAL A 45 7.60 20.04 8.62
C VAL A 45 8.96 19.36 8.48
N PHE A 46 9.12 18.22 9.16
CA PHE A 46 10.32 17.39 9.04
C PHE A 46 10.18 16.32 7.95
N LEU A 47 8.94 15.99 7.55
CA LEU A 47 8.62 15.02 6.51
C LEU A 47 7.49 15.53 5.61
N GLY A 48 7.70 15.52 4.30
CA GLY A 48 6.69 15.94 3.31
C GLY A 48 6.71 15.04 2.08
N VAL A 49 5.54 14.57 1.63
CA VAL A 49 5.40 13.67 0.48
C VAL A 49 4.47 14.29 -0.56
N PRO A 50 4.96 14.66 -1.74
CA PRO A 50 4.15 15.14 -2.85
C PRO A 50 3.10 14.11 -3.30
N LEU A 51 1.90 14.59 -3.67
CA LEU A 51 0.78 13.74 -4.07
C LEU A 51 1.11 12.82 -5.26
N GLY A 52 1.93 13.28 -6.20
CA GLY A 52 2.34 12.50 -7.37
C GLY A 52 3.14 11.24 -7.03
N MET A 53 3.77 11.20 -5.85
CA MET A 53 4.50 10.02 -5.37
C MET A 53 3.60 8.95 -4.76
N MET A 54 2.40 9.32 -4.30
CA MET A 54 1.50 8.41 -3.61
C MET A 54 0.85 7.41 -4.58
N MET A 55 0.70 6.16 -4.16
CA MET A 55 -0.14 5.20 -4.88
C MET A 55 -1.56 5.27 -4.31
N THR A 56 -2.49 5.87 -5.05
CA THR A 56 -3.87 6.09 -4.58
C THR A 56 -4.89 5.29 -5.38
N THR A 57 -6.06 5.01 -4.81
CA THR A 57 -7.16 4.38 -5.57
C THR A 57 -7.67 5.26 -6.71
N ILE A 58 -7.55 6.59 -6.61
CA ILE A 58 -7.82 7.51 -7.72
C ILE A 58 -6.78 7.34 -8.84
N GLY A 59 -5.50 7.29 -8.49
CA GLY A 59 -4.42 7.01 -9.44
C GLY A 59 -4.61 5.67 -10.14
N ALA A 60 -4.97 4.63 -9.38
CA ALA A 60 -5.30 3.31 -9.90
C ALA A 60 -6.42 3.36 -10.95
N ARG A 61 -7.50 4.14 -10.69
CA ARG A 61 -8.63 4.32 -11.62
C ARG A 61 -8.29 5.13 -12.89
N LYS A 62 -7.20 5.91 -12.86
CA LYS A 62 -6.64 6.62 -14.02
C LYS A 62 -5.60 5.81 -14.79
N SER A 63 -5.12 4.70 -14.23
CA SER A 63 -4.12 3.82 -14.85
C SER A 63 -4.72 2.85 -15.89
N LYS A 64 -3.88 2.01 -16.51
CA LYS A 64 -4.29 0.90 -17.40
C LYS A 64 -5.24 -0.10 -16.72
N LEU A 65 -5.21 -0.19 -15.39
CA LEU A 65 -6.11 -1.03 -14.58
C LEU A 65 -7.51 -0.40 -14.42
N GLY A 66 -7.67 0.90 -14.72
CA GLY A 66 -8.85 1.68 -14.40
C GLY A 66 -10.15 1.18 -15.01
N ALA A 67 -10.12 0.64 -16.23
CA ALA A 67 -11.32 0.06 -16.86
C ALA A 67 -11.83 -1.15 -16.08
N LEU A 68 -10.93 -2.08 -15.74
CA LEU A 68 -11.28 -3.28 -14.97
C LEU A 68 -11.75 -2.92 -13.54
N LEU A 69 -11.14 -1.93 -12.88
CA LEU A 69 -11.59 -1.48 -11.54
C LEU A 69 -13.00 -0.90 -11.52
N LYS A 70 -13.46 -0.33 -12.64
CA LYS A 70 -14.80 0.27 -12.74
C LYS A 70 -15.87 -0.77 -13.05
N ASP A 71 -15.46 -1.84 -13.72
CA ASP A 71 -16.34 -2.90 -14.23
C ASP A 71 -16.48 -4.07 -13.24
N ASP A 72 -15.38 -4.51 -12.62
CA ASP A 72 -15.40 -5.61 -11.65
C ASP A 72 -16.06 -5.18 -10.31
N PRO A 73 -17.10 -5.87 -9.83
CA PRO A 73 -17.84 -5.46 -8.63
C PRO A 73 -17.00 -5.39 -7.35
N ILE A 74 -16.04 -6.30 -7.19
CA ILE A 74 -15.20 -6.36 -5.98
C ILE A 74 -14.18 -5.23 -6.01
N MET A 75 -13.46 -5.08 -7.12
CA MET A 75 -12.48 -4.00 -7.28
C MET A 75 -13.13 -2.61 -7.24
N LYS A 76 -14.38 -2.49 -7.70
CA LYS A 76 -15.11 -1.23 -7.68
C LYS A 76 -15.44 -0.79 -6.26
N SER A 77 -15.88 -1.73 -5.42
CA SER A 77 -16.42 -1.48 -4.08
C SER A 77 -15.37 -1.53 -2.97
N MET A 78 -14.28 -2.28 -3.15
CA MET A 78 -13.27 -2.49 -2.12
C MET A 78 -11.98 -1.73 -2.44
N GLU A 79 -11.76 -0.60 -1.76
CA GLU A 79 -10.60 0.28 -1.98
C GLU A 79 -9.27 -0.42 -1.71
N ASN A 80 -9.18 -1.20 -0.63
CA ASN A 80 -7.99 -1.98 -0.29
C ASN A 80 -7.65 -3.02 -1.37
N VAL A 81 -8.66 -3.65 -1.98
CA VAL A 81 -8.47 -4.58 -3.10
C VAL A 81 -8.01 -3.84 -4.35
N ALA A 82 -8.63 -2.70 -4.67
CA ALA A 82 -8.22 -1.87 -5.81
C ALA A 82 -6.76 -1.42 -5.69
N LEU A 83 -6.36 -0.98 -4.48
CA LEU A 83 -4.99 -0.56 -4.19
C LEU A 83 -4.01 -1.74 -4.24
N SER A 84 -4.40 -2.92 -3.74
CA SER A 84 -3.58 -4.14 -3.82
C SER A 84 -3.34 -4.56 -5.27
N MET A 85 -4.36 -4.51 -6.12
CA MET A 85 -4.20 -4.81 -7.55
C MET A 85 -3.31 -3.80 -8.25
N PHE A 86 -3.47 -2.50 -7.93
CA PHE A 86 -2.60 -1.47 -8.47
C PHE A 86 -1.13 -1.66 -8.06
N LEU A 87 -0.88 -2.02 -6.80
CA LEU A 87 0.46 -2.37 -6.33
C LEU A 87 1.07 -3.54 -7.12
N ILE A 88 0.30 -4.61 -7.37
CA ILE A 88 0.76 -5.75 -8.17
C ILE A 88 1.04 -5.34 -9.61
N LEU A 89 0.17 -4.52 -10.21
CA LEU A 89 0.33 -4.04 -11.58
C LEU A 89 1.67 -3.35 -11.80
N GLU A 90 2.00 -2.44 -10.88
CA GLU A 90 3.22 -1.65 -10.91
C GLU A 90 4.44 -2.51 -10.56
N LEU A 91 4.30 -3.46 -9.63
CA LEU A 91 5.35 -4.46 -9.36
C LEU A 91 5.67 -5.30 -10.60
N CYS A 92 4.66 -5.80 -11.33
CA CYS A 92 4.88 -6.58 -12.55
C CYS A 92 5.44 -5.72 -13.71
N ALA A 93 5.31 -4.38 -13.66
CA ALA A 93 5.98 -3.49 -14.61
C ALA A 93 7.49 -3.32 -14.33
N GLY A 94 7.97 -3.74 -13.16
CA GLY A 94 9.38 -3.71 -12.81
C GLY A 94 9.97 -2.30 -12.91
N SER A 95 11.15 -2.17 -13.53
CA SER A 95 11.84 -0.88 -13.69
C SER A 95 11.12 0.14 -14.57
N ALA A 96 10.11 -0.28 -15.35
CA ALA A 96 9.27 0.63 -16.10
C ALA A 96 8.21 1.34 -15.23
N SER A 97 7.99 0.88 -14.00
CA SER A 97 7.10 1.55 -13.05
C SER A 97 7.76 2.78 -12.45
N PHE A 98 7.04 3.89 -12.42
CA PHE A 98 7.43 5.08 -11.68
C PHE A 98 7.64 4.79 -10.18
N TRP A 99 6.86 3.88 -9.60
CA TRP A 99 6.93 3.50 -8.19
C TRP A 99 7.92 2.37 -7.91
N HIS A 100 8.70 1.92 -8.90
CA HIS A 100 9.67 0.84 -8.72
C HIS A 100 10.62 1.05 -7.53
N PRO A 101 11.19 2.25 -7.29
CA PRO A 101 12.06 2.47 -6.12
C PRO A 101 11.33 2.26 -4.79
N TYR A 102 10.08 2.71 -4.67
CA TYR A 102 9.25 2.52 -3.48
C TYR A 102 8.87 1.04 -3.29
N ILE A 103 8.33 0.40 -4.33
CA ILE A 103 7.93 -1.01 -4.26
C ILE A 103 9.12 -1.90 -3.90
N SER A 104 10.31 -1.55 -4.39
CA SER A 104 11.54 -2.30 -4.16
C SER A 104 12.00 -2.33 -2.71
N ILE A 105 11.67 -1.30 -1.91
CA ILE A 105 12.03 -1.22 -0.49
C ILE A 105 10.98 -1.82 0.45
N LEU A 106 9.80 -2.20 -0.05
CA LEU A 106 8.77 -2.84 0.76
C LEU A 106 9.28 -4.17 1.38
N PRO A 107 8.77 -4.56 2.56
CA PRO A 107 9.09 -5.86 3.15
C PRO A 107 8.77 -7.01 2.21
N ARG A 108 9.60 -8.06 2.21
CA ARG A 108 9.36 -9.27 1.41
C ARG A 108 8.31 -10.19 2.04
N SER A 109 8.14 -10.11 3.35
CA SER A 109 7.15 -10.82 4.16
C SER A 109 6.61 -9.88 5.23
N PHE A 110 5.51 -10.30 5.87
CA PHE A 110 4.88 -9.55 6.95
C PHE A 110 4.53 -10.49 8.10
N ASN A 111 4.34 -9.95 9.30
CA ASN A 111 3.94 -10.71 10.48
C ASN A 111 2.41 -10.66 10.71
N THR A 112 1.64 -10.57 9.62
CA THR A 112 0.17 -10.64 9.70
C THR A 112 -0.26 -12.09 9.92
N VAL A 113 -1.46 -12.32 10.45
CA VAL A 113 -2.01 -13.68 10.65
C VAL A 113 -2.06 -14.52 9.38
N LEU A 114 -1.95 -13.90 8.19
CA LEU A 114 -1.84 -14.59 6.89
C LEU A 114 -0.50 -15.33 6.69
N TYR A 115 0.50 -15.04 7.51
CA TYR A 115 1.82 -15.67 7.49
C TYR A 115 2.04 -16.63 8.65
N PHE A 116 1.10 -16.72 9.59
CA PHE A 116 1.21 -17.65 10.71
C PHE A 116 1.15 -19.09 10.19
N SER A 117 2.03 -19.91 10.72
CA SER A 117 1.99 -21.35 10.63
C SER A 117 0.74 -21.91 11.32
N VAL A 118 0.45 -23.19 11.06
CA VAL A 118 -0.67 -23.88 11.71
C VAL A 118 -0.48 -23.91 13.23
N ASP A 119 0.75 -24.13 13.70
CA ASP A 119 1.06 -24.18 15.13
C ASP A 119 0.87 -22.81 15.80
N GLU A 120 1.28 -21.72 15.15
CA GLU A 120 1.03 -20.36 15.64
C GLU A 120 -0.47 -20.01 15.69
N LEU A 121 -1.26 -20.46 14.70
CA LEU A 121 -2.72 -20.31 14.74
C LEU A 121 -3.35 -21.14 15.85
N GLN A 122 -2.82 -22.33 16.15
CA GLN A 122 -3.31 -23.15 17.27
C GLN A 122 -3.10 -22.46 18.62
N LEU A 123 -2.08 -21.61 18.78
CA LEU A 123 -1.90 -20.82 20.00
C LEU A 123 -3.05 -19.83 20.25
N LEU A 124 -3.83 -19.50 19.21
CA LEU A 124 -5.01 -18.62 19.34
C LEU A 124 -6.28 -19.39 19.75
N THR A 125 -6.21 -20.72 19.92
CA THR A 125 -7.36 -21.55 20.30
C THR A 125 -8.01 -21.06 21.59
N GLY A 126 -9.34 -20.95 21.58
CA GLY A 126 -10.12 -20.45 22.72
C GLY A 126 -10.30 -18.93 22.74
N SER A 127 -9.69 -18.19 21.81
CA SER A 127 -9.92 -16.76 21.61
C SER A 127 -10.81 -16.48 20.39
N SER A 128 -11.53 -15.36 20.39
CA SER A 128 -12.26 -14.88 19.21
C SER A 128 -11.35 -14.46 18.06
N VAL A 129 -10.05 -14.27 18.32
CA VAL A 129 -9.05 -13.87 17.32
C VAL A 129 -8.81 -14.98 16.31
N LEU A 130 -8.88 -16.26 16.73
CA LEU A 130 -8.74 -17.38 15.82
C LEU A 130 -9.81 -17.37 14.72
N ASP A 131 -11.07 -17.14 15.10
CA ASP A 131 -12.17 -17.08 14.14
C ASP A 131 -11.99 -15.96 13.11
N GLU A 132 -11.55 -14.78 13.55
CA GLU A 132 -11.25 -13.66 12.66
C GLU A 132 -10.06 -13.95 11.75
N ALA A 133 -9.01 -14.59 12.26
CA ALA A 133 -7.86 -15.02 11.46
C ALA A 133 -8.29 -16.03 10.38
N LEU A 134 -9.11 -17.03 10.73
CA LEU A 134 -9.61 -18.02 9.77
C LEU A 134 -10.56 -17.41 8.73
N LYS A 135 -11.41 -16.45 9.13
CA LYS A 135 -12.24 -15.68 8.20
C LYS A 135 -11.39 -14.90 7.21
N LEU A 136 -10.31 -14.25 7.69
CA LEU A 136 -9.39 -13.52 6.83
C LEU A 136 -8.70 -14.45 5.83
N HIS A 137 -8.13 -15.58 6.28
CA HIS A 137 -7.53 -16.61 5.41
C HIS A 137 -8.51 -17.07 4.33
N ARG A 138 -9.74 -17.42 4.72
CA ARG A 138 -10.79 -17.84 3.78
C ARG A 138 -11.15 -16.74 2.79
N SER A 139 -11.24 -15.49 3.25
CA SER A 139 -11.55 -14.34 2.39
C SER A 139 -10.47 -14.12 1.34
N ILE A 140 -9.19 -14.12 1.74
CA ILE A 140 -8.06 -13.91 0.81
C ILE A 140 -7.95 -15.06 -0.19
N ALA A 141 -8.13 -16.31 0.23
CA ALA A 141 -8.15 -17.45 -0.68
C ALA A 141 -9.29 -17.37 -1.71
N ARG A 142 -10.50 -16.97 -1.28
CA ARG A 142 -11.65 -16.77 -2.18
C ARG A 142 -11.41 -15.63 -3.16
N GLN A 143 -10.88 -14.50 -2.69
CA GLN A 143 -10.55 -13.35 -3.54
C GLN A 143 -9.47 -13.73 -4.56
N TYR A 144 -8.41 -14.44 -4.14
CA TYR A 144 -7.40 -14.95 -5.07
C TYR A 144 -8.01 -15.82 -6.17
N ALA A 145 -8.80 -16.84 -5.80
CA ALA A 145 -9.42 -17.74 -6.78
C ALA A 145 -10.34 -16.98 -7.75
N TYR A 146 -11.10 -16.01 -7.23
CA TYR A 146 -11.94 -15.12 -8.04
C TYR A 146 -11.10 -14.33 -9.05
N PHE A 147 -10.07 -13.61 -8.60
CA PHE A 147 -9.26 -12.77 -9.48
C PHE A 147 -8.41 -13.57 -10.45
N HIS A 148 -7.92 -14.73 -10.04
CA HIS A 148 -7.24 -15.68 -10.90
C HIS A 148 -8.10 -16.11 -12.10
N LYS A 149 -9.43 -16.27 -11.90
CA LYS A 149 -10.39 -16.49 -12.98
C LYS A 149 -10.60 -15.22 -13.80
N ILE A 150 -10.89 -14.08 -13.16
CA ILE A 150 -11.13 -12.79 -13.84
C ILE A 150 -9.99 -12.43 -14.80
N PHE A 151 -8.73 -12.57 -14.37
CA PHE A 151 -7.57 -12.26 -15.20
C PHE A 151 -7.39 -13.15 -16.43
N ARG A 152 -8.07 -14.30 -16.49
CA ARG A 152 -8.05 -15.20 -17.66
C ARG A 152 -9.27 -15.05 -18.55
N THR A 153 -10.42 -14.71 -17.98
CA THR A 153 -11.70 -14.73 -18.69
C THR A 153 -12.21 -13.34 -19.07
N HIS A 154 -11.84 -12.31 -18.32
CA HIS A 154 -12.40 -10.98 -18.50
C HIS A 154 -11.73 -10.23 -19.66
N PRO A 155 -12.48 -9.69 -20.64
CA PRO A 155 -11.90 -8.99 -21.80
C PRO A 155 -10.98 -7.83 -21.42
N LEU A 156 -11.38 -7.02 -20.42
CA LEU A 156 -10.59 -5.88 -19.94
C LEU A 156 -9.29 -6.28 -19.23
N ALA A 157 -9.13 -7.55 -18.86
CA ALA A 157 -7.90 -8.03 -18.23
C ALA A 157 -6.86 -8.54 -19.24
N LYS A 158 -7.24 -8.74 -20.52
CA LYS A 158 -6.37 -9.37 -21.53
C LYS A 158 -5.06 -8.64 -21.78
N SER A 159 -5.05 -7.31 -21.68
CA SER A 159 -3.86 -6.47 -21.88
C SER A 159 -3.05 -6.24 -20.61
N LEU A 160 -3.48 -6.79 -19.47
CA LEU A 160 -2.83 -6.62 -18.18
C LEU A 160 -1.89 -7.81 -17.91
N PRO A 161 -0.76 -7.60 -17.21
CA PRO A 161 0.26 -8.62 -17.00
C PRO A 161 -0.14 -9.72 -16.00
N TYR A 162 -1.31 -9.62 -15.37
CA TYR A 162 -1.70 -10.50 -14.26
C TYR A 162 -1.78 -11.98 -14.66
N LYS A 163 -2.11 -12.29 -15.92
CA LYS A 163 -2.20 -13.68 -16.38
C LYS A 163 -0.87 -14.43 -16.18
N ASP A 164 0.25 -13.70 -16.29
CA ASP A 164 1.59 -14.27 -16.28
C ASP A 164 2.26 -14.15 -14.90
N CYS A 165 1.88 -13.17 -14.08
CA CYS A 165 2.51 -12.92 -12.77
C CYS A 165 1.63 -13.18 -11.53
N PHE A 166 0.32 -13.39 -11.64
CA PHE A 166 -0.57 -13.42 -10.48
C PHE A 166 -0.62 -14.77 -9.75
N THR A 167 0.10 -14.87 -8.63
CA THR A 167 0.13 -16.03 -7.73
C THR A 167 -0.57 -15.74 -6.39
N TYR A 168 -0.90 -16.78 -5.62
CA TYR A 168 -1.49 -16.61 -4.29
C TYR A 168 -0.54 -15.84 -3.37
N ASP A 169 0.75 -16.19 -3.36
CA ASP A 169 1.75 -15.50 -2.54
C ASP A 169 1.89 -14.03 -2.91
N LEU A 170 1.85 -13.70 -4.20
CA LEU A 170 1.89 -12.31 -4.64
C LEU A 170 0.65 -11.53 -4.18
N TYR A 171 -0.52 -12.15 -4.26
CA TYR A 171 -1.75 -11.52 -3.80
C TYR A 171 -1.77 -11.34 -2.28
N ARG A 172 -1.39 -12.37 -1.53
CA ARG A 172 -1.23 -12.33 -0.07
C ARG A 172 -0.24 -11.25 0.36
N TRP A 173 0.89 -11.15 -0.35
CA TRP A 173 1.89 -10.10 -0.14
C TRP A 173 1.31 -8.71 -0.35
N ALA A 174 0.65 -8.47 -1.49
CA ALA A 174 0.10 -7.16 -1.81
C ALA A 174 -0.99 -6.73 -0.82
N VAL A 175 -1.90 -7.63 -0.45
CA VAL A 175 -2.93 -7.35 0.54
C VAL A 175 -2.31 -7.04 1.90
N SER A 176 -1.26 -7.75 2.30
CA SER A 176 -0.58 -7.50 3.58
C SER A 176 0.19 -6.18 3.58
N ALA A 177 0.83 -5.83 2.46
CA ALA A 177 1.47 -4.53 2.27
C ALA A 177 0.43 -3.40 2.42
N VAL A 178 -0.70 -3.51 1.72
CA VAL A 178 -1.79 -2.53 1.81
C VAL A 178 -2.40 -2.48 3.20
N MET A 179 -2.73 -3.62 3.80
CA MET A 179 -3.35 -3.68 5.12
C MET A 179 -2.50 -3.02 6.21
N THR A 180 -1.17 -3.12 6.11
CA THR A 180 -0.24 -2.60 7.13
C THR A 180 0.20 -1.16 6.88
N ARG A 181 0.00 -0.60 5.68
CA ARG A 181 0.58 0.70 5.26
C ARG A 181 -0.41 1.67 4.60
N GLN A 182 -1.64 1.25 4.35
CA GLN A 182 -2.62 2.15 3.75
C GLN A 182 -3.00 3.27 4.70
N ASN A 183 -3.10 4.47 4.15
CA ASN A 183 -3.54 5.68 4.83
C ASN A 183 -4.74 6.27 4.10
N ALA A 184 -5.60 6.99 4.82
CA ALA A 184 -6.68 7.77 4.23
C ALA A 184 -6.20 9.20 3.96
N VAL A 185 -6.03 9.56 2.69
CA VAL A 185 -5.64 10.92 2.29
C VAL A 185 -6.91 11.72 1.95
N PRO A 186 -7.06 12.98 2.38
CA PRO A 186 -8.24 13.78 2.06
C PRO A 186 -8.50 13.86 0.56
N ARG A 187 -9.72 13.49 0.15
CA ARG A 187 -10.12 13.40 -1.26
C ARG A 187 -9.99 14.73 -2.01
N ALA A 188 -10.35 15.84 -1.35
CA ALA A 188 -10.24 17.18 -1.91
C ALA A 188 -8.80 17.53 -2.30
N VAL A 189 -7.81 17.03 -1.53
CA VAL A 189 -6.39 17.24 -1.81
C VAL A 189 -5.97 16.42 -3.04
N VAL A 190 -6.37 15.15 -3.13
CA VAL A 190 -5.99 14.27 -4.24
C VAL A 190 -6.66 14.67 -5.57
N CYS A 191 -7.90 15.16 -5.52
CA CYS A 191 -8.65 15.57 -6.71
C CYS A 191 -8.41 17.05 -7.11
N GLY A 192 -7.47 17.77 -6.48
CA GLY A 192 -7.15 19.14 -6.86
C GLY A 192 -8.24 20.19 -6.55
N GLY A 193 -9.10 19.92 -5.57
CA GLY A 193 -10.17 20.81 -5.11
C GLY A 193 -11.54 20.14 -4.98
N ALA A 194 -12.46 20.80 -4.29
CA ALA A 194 -13.83 20.29 -4.06
C ALA A 194 -14.69 20.25 -5.34
N ASP A 195 -14.31 21.01 -6.37
CA ASP A 195 -15.09 21.16 -7.60
C ASP A 195 -14.80 20.09 -8.67
N ASP A 196 -13.74 19.29 -8.49
CA ASP A 196 -13.45 18.18 -9.40
C ASP A 196 -14.56 17.11 -9.30
N ALA A 197 -15.02 16.58 -10.44
CA ALA A 197 -15.92 15.44 -10.48
C ALA A 197 -15.38 14.24 -9.68
N CYS A 198 -14.06 14.11 -9.58
CA CYS A 198 -13.36 13.16 -8.71
C CYS A 198 -13.70 13.33 -7.22
N ALA A 199 -13.93 14.57 -6.75
CA ALA A 199 -14.22 14.92 -5.35
C ALA A 199 -15.66 14.59 -4.93
N ARG A 200 -16.59 14.42 -5.87
CA ARG A 200 -17.99 14.02 -5.63
C ARG A 200 -18.19 12.53 -5.33
N GLY A 201 -17.11 11.79 -5.09
CA GLY A 201 -17.17 10.38 -4.70
C GLY A 201 -17.74 10.18 -3.29
N SER A 202 -18.21 8.97 -2.99
CA SER A 202 -18.61 8.60 -1.63
C SER A 202 -17.37 8.52 -0.72
N GLY A 203 -17.42 9.19 0.44
CA GLY A 203 -16.34 9.21 1.44
C GLY A 203 -15.36 10.39 1.31
N SER A 204 -14.91 10.90 2.46
CA SER A 204 -13.97 12.04 2.54
C SER A 204 -12.50 11.64 2.33
N GLY A 205 -12.17 10.35 2.49
CA GLY A 205 -10.83 9.81 2.35
C GLY A 205 -10.61 9.02 1.04
N VAL A 206 -9.35 8.89 0.66
CA VAL A 206 -8.86 8.07 -0.45
C VAL A 206 -7.80 7.13 0.09
N ALA A 207 -8.00 5.82 -0.03
CA ALA A 207 -6.95 4.87 0.34
C ALA A 207 -5.68 5.08 -0.50
N ALA A 208 -4.55 5.21 0.18
CA ALA A 208 -3.26 5.48 -0.43
C ALA A 208 -2.12 4.74 0.28
N LEU A 209 -1.13 4.31 -0.49
CA LEU A 209 0.22 4.08 0.02
C LEU A 209 1.00 5.38 -0.14
N VAL A 210 1.63 5.82 0.94
CA VAL A 210 2.37 7.08 1.00
C VAL A 210 3.84 6.74 1.20
N PRO A 211 4.63 6.64 0.12
CA PRO A 211 6.06 6.34 0.23
C PRO A 211 6.71 7.30 1.20
N LEU A 212 7.72 6.82 1.93
CA LEU A 212 8.49 7.57 2.93
C LEU A 212 7.72 7.73 4.24
N PHE A 213 6.48 8.21 4.21
CA PHE A 213 5.65 8.36 5.42
C PHE A 213 5.35 7.00 6.08
N ASP A 214 5.18 5.95 5.29
CA ASP A 214 4.90 4.60 5.76
C ASP A 214 6.10 3.86 6.39
N LEU A 215 7.26 4.53 6.50
CA LEU A 215 8.43 4.06 7.26
C LEU A 215 8.43 4.57 8.71
N CYS A 216 7.54 5.49 9.08
CA CYS A 216 7.37 5.91 10.45
C CYS A 216 6.69 4.79 11.25
N ASN A 217 7.38 4.28 12.27
CA ASN A 217 6.83 3.25 13.14
C ASN A 217 5.83 3.84 14.13
N HIS A 218 4.92 2.99 14.62
CA HIS A 218 3.93 3.40 15.60
C HIS A 218 4.57 3.64 16.97
N SER A 219 4.09 4.69 17.65
CA SER A 219 4.28 4.91 19.08
C SER A 219 2.99 5.53 19.64
N ASP A 220 2.77 5.38 20.95
CA ASP A 220 1.61 5.99 21.59
C ASP A 220 1.66 7.53 21.46
N GLY A 221 0.58 8.14 20.95
CA GLY A 221 0.56 9.58 20.70
C GLY A 221 -0.76 10.09 20.12
N LYS A 222 -0.83 11.39 19.87
CA LYS A 222 -1.93 12.02 19.10
C LYS A 222 -1.54 12.10 17.63
N VAL A 223 -2.53 12.05 16.74
CA VAL A 223 -2.31 12.34 15.32
C VAL A 223 -1.79 13.78 15.20
N SER A 224 -0.60 13.94 14.62
CA SER A 224 0.00 15.25 14.39
C SER A 224 -0.72 15.91 13.20
N GLU A 225 -1.55 16.90 13.48
CA GLU A 225 -2.14 17.76 12.45
C GLU A 225 -1.24 18.98 12.25
N SER A 226 -0.94 19.30 10.99
CA SER A 226 -0.36 20.61 10.67
C SER A 226 -1.37 21.71 11.04
N PRO A 227 -0.93 22.82 11.66
CA PRO A 227 -1.81 23.95 11.96
C PRO A 227 -2.38 24.62 10.70
#